data_AF-A0A7N0U5J1-F1
#
_entry.id   AF-A0A7N0U5J1-F1
#
_cell.length_a   1.000
_cell.length_b   1.000
_cell.length_c   1.000
_cell.angle_alpha   90.00
_cell.angle_beta   90.00
_cell.angle_gamma   90.00
#
_symmetry.space_group_name_H-M   'P 1'
#
loop_
_entity.id
_entity.type
_entity.pdbx_description
1 polymer ?
#
loop_
_entity_poly.entity_id
_entity_poly.type
_entity_poly.pdbx_seq_one_letter_code
_entity_poly.pdbx_strand_id
1 'polypeptide(L)' 'MKMVVAVLLVAVCLMGSPEIEMGVEAGPADCLDACQTACVQPSQPRLTARCERKCTIRCGPD' A
#
# COMPACT_ATOMS: atom_id res chain seq x y z
N MET A 1 -4.73 -4.17 -32.04
CA MET A 1 -5.14 -3.04 -31.16
C MET A 1 -5.49 -3.51 -29.74
N LYS A 2 -6.35 -4.51 -29.51
CA LYS A 2 -6.73 -4.97 -28.15
C LYS A 2 -5.55 -5.32 -27.22
N MET A 3 -4.56 -6.04 -27.75
CA MET A 3 -3.36 -6.44 -26.97
C MET A 3 -2.46 -5.26 -26.62
N VAL A 4 -2.40 -4.24 -27.47
CA VAL A 4 -1.58 -3.04 -27.24
C VAL A 4 -2.16 -2.22 -26.10
N VAL A 5 -3.50 -2.12 -26.03
CA VAL A 5 -4.21 -1.46 -24.93
C VAL A 5 -3.99 -2.20 -23.60
N ALA A 6 -4.03 -3.54 -23.61
CA ALA A 6 -3.77 -4.34 -22.41
C ALA A 6 -2.32 -4.17 -21.89
N VAL A 7 -1.33 -4.15 -22.80
CA VAL A 7 0.07 -3.92 -22.44
C VAL A 7 0.29 -2.49 -21.90
N LEU A 8 -0.34 -1.49 -22.49
CA LEU A 8 -0.28 -0.11 -22.02
C LEU A 8 -0.91 0.05 -20.62
N LEU A 9 -2.04 -0.59 -20.35
CA LEU A 9 -2.69 -0.55 -19.03
C LEU A 9 -1.86 -1.24 -17.96
N VAL A 10 -1.27 -2.41 -18.27
CA VAL A 10 -0.37 -3.12 -17.35
C VAL A 10 0.90 -2.30 -17.08
N ALA A 11 1.47 -1.65 -18.11
CA ALA A 11 2.63 -0.79 -17.97
C ALA A 11 2.32 0.44 -17.08
N VAL A 12 1.14 1.06 -17.23
CA VAL A 12 0.71 2.17 -16.37
C VAL A 12 0.47 1.72 -14.92
N CYS A 13 -0.08 0.52 -14.69
CA CYS A 13 -0.21 -0.04 -13.34
C CYS A 13 1.16 -0.38 -12.70
N LEU A 14 2.17 -0.72 -13.51
CA LEU A 14 3.53 -1.00 -13.04
C LEU A 14 4.35 0.28 -12.76
N MET A 15 3.98 1.41 -13.39
CA MET A 15 4.61 2.72 -13.19
C MET A 15 3.91 3.58 -12.11
N GLY A 16 3.02 2.98 -11.32
CA GLY A 16 2.32 3.64 -10.22
C GLY A 16 3.20 3.78 -8.99
N SER A 17 4.12 4.74 -9.00
CA SER A 17 4.55 5.46 -7.79
C SER A 17 4.97 6.85 -8.24
N PRO A 18 4.06 7.83 -8.33
CA PRO A 18 4.54 9.21 -8.38
C PRO A 18 5.24 9.43 -7.04
N GLU A 19 6.56 9.57 -7.09
CA GLU A 19 7.39 10.10 -6.01
C GLU A 19 6.99 11.56 -5.83
N ILE A 20 5.76 11.80 -5.34
CA ILE A 20 5.35 13.11 -4.90
C ILE A 20 6.01 13.24 -3.53
N GLU A 21 7.25 13.72 -3.53
CA GLU A 21 7.92 14.26 -2.35
C GLU A 21 7.22 15.58 -1.95
N MET A 22 5.94 15.49 -1.61
CA MET A 22 5.30 16.46 -0.74
C MET A 22 5.69 16.02 0.66
N GLY A 23 6.66 16.72 1.25
CA GLY A 23 6.97 16.63 2.67
C GLY A 23 5.77 17.04 3.51
N VAL A 24 4.79 16.14 3.60
CA VAL A 24 3.89 16.04 4.73
C VAL A 24 4.58 15.02 5.61
N GLU A 25 5.02 15.45 6.79
CA GLU A 25 5.52 14.52 7.80
C GLU A 25 4.37 13.60 8.17
N ALA A 26 4.26 12.47 7.45
CA ALA A 26 3.23 11.47 7.64
C ALA A 26 3.31 11.05 9.10
N GLY A 27 2.33 11.47 9.89
CA GLY A 27 2.31 11.15 11.29
C GLY A 27 2.29 9.63 11.47
N PRO A 28 2.57 9.12 12.68
CA PRO A 28 2.43 7.69 12.97
C PRO A 28 1.03 7.15 12.61
N ALA A 29 0.01 8.00 12.63
CA ALA A 29 -1.35 7.69 12.15
C ALA A 29 -1.44 7.48 10.63
N ASP A 30 -0.80 8.34 9.83
CA ASP A 30 -0.79 8.24 8.36
C ASP A 30 -0.01 7.00 7.91
N CYS A 31 1.09 6.67 8.61
CA CYS A 31 1.82 5.42 8.39
C CYS A 31 0.94 4.20 8.70
N LEU A 32 0.24 4.22 9.84
CA LEU A 32 -0.57 3.09 10.29
C LEU A 32 -1.74 2.83 9.33
N ASP A 33 -2.46 3.89 8.94
CA ASP A 33 -3.61 3.78 8.03
C ASP A 33 -3.20 3.28 6.64
N ALA A 34 -2.13 3.84 6.07
CA ALA A 34 -1.60 3.39 4.79
C ALA A 34 -1.15 1.92 4.85
N CYS A 35 -0.50 1.51 5.95
CA CYS A 35 -0.05 0.13 6.14
C CYS A 35 -1.24 -0.84 6.30
N GLN A 36 -2.25 -0.48 7.08
CA GLN A 36 -3.44 -1.31 7.28
C GLN A 36 -4.28 -1.44 6.01
N THR A 37 -4.38 -0.37 5.21
CA THR A 37 -5.05 -0.39 3.90
C THR A 37 -4.43 -1.43 2.97
N ALA A 38 -3.12 -1.66 3.05
CA ALA A 38 -2.40 -2.69 2.30
C ALA A 38 -2.59 -4.12 2.86
N CYS A 39 -3.19 -4.29 4.04
CA CYS A 39 -3.35 -5.59 4.71
C CYS A 39 -4.62 -6.36 4.33
N VAL A 40 -5.49 -5.79 3.48
CA VAL A 40 -6.79 -6.39 3.13
C VAL A 40 -6.59 -7.69 2.32
N GLN A 41 -6.92 -8.83 2.93
CA GLN A 41 -6.94 -10.14 2.29
C GLN A 41 -8.33 -10.78 2.49
N PRO A 42 -9.23 -10.70 1.49
CA PRO A 42 -10.66 -11.05 1.65
C PRO A 42 -10.93 -12.47 2.14
N SER A 43 -10.05 -13.41 1.81
CA SER A 43 -10.20 -14.83 2.12
C SER A 43 -9.37 -15.30 3.33
N GLN A 44 -8.54 -14.43 3.92
CA GLN A 44 -7.51 -14.83 4.89
C GLN A 44 -7.44 -13.88 6.11
N PRO A 45 -8.45 -13.92 7.01
CA PRO A 45 -8.52 -13.00 8.15
C PRO A 45 -7.32 -13.14 9.09
N ARG A 46 -6.73 -14.34 9.19
CA ARG A 46 -5.51 -14.57 9.98
C ARG A 46 -4.29 -13.84 9.41
N LEU A 47 -4.19 -13.71 8.09
CA LEU A 47 -3.08 -12.99 7.45
C LEU A 47 -3.28 -11.48 7.55
N THR A 48 -4.51 -11.00 7.42
CA THR A 48 -4.86 -9.59 7.68
C THR A 48 -4.49 -9.19 9.11
N ALA A 49 -4.92 -9.95 10.12
CA ALA A 49 -4.56 -9.66 11.52
C ALA A 49 -3.04 -9.72 11.80
N ARG A 50 -2.30 -10.60 11.10
CA ARG A 50 -0.83 -10.65 11.20
C ARG A 50 -0.18 -9.42 10.56
N CYS A 51 -0.70 -8.98 9.44
CA CYS A 51 -0.22 -7.80 8.71
C CYS A 51 -0.46 -6.53 9.53
N GLU A 52 -1.65 -6.35 10.11
CA GLU A 52 -1.97 -5.21 10.97
C GLU A 52 -1.03 -5.13 12.19
N ARG A 53 -0.71 -6.26 12.81
CA ARG A 53 0.25 -6.33 13.92
C ARG A 53 1.68 -5.95 13.50
N LYS A 54 2.04 -6.13 12.23
CA LYS A 54 3.32 -5.64 11.68
C LYS A 54 3.28 -4.13 11.43
N CYS A 55 2.13 -3.58 11.08
CA CYS A 55 1.95 -2.14 10.92
C CYS A 55 2.19 -1.40 12.24
N THR A 56 1.72 -1.93 13.36
CA THR A 56 1.99 -1.33 14.69
C THR A 56 3.47 -1.35 15.07
N ILE A 57 4.24 -2.32 14.56
CA ILE A 57 5.69 -2.40 14.80
C ILE A 57 6.44 -1.43 13.86
N ARG A 58 6.02 -1.34 12.60
CA ARG A 58 6.62 -0.46 11.59
C ARG A 58 6.36 1.02 11.83
N CYS A 59 5.16 1.34 12.29
CA CYS A 59 4.68 2.71 12.50
C CYS A 59 4.60 3.07 13.99
N GLY A 60 5.03 2.17 14.88
CA GLY A 60 5.10 2.43 16.32
C GLY A 60 6.10 3.54 16.62
N PRO A 61 5.93 4.26 17.73
CA PRO A 61 6.86 5.31 18.12
C PRO A 61 8.22 4.67 18.41
N ASP A 62 9.27 5.17 17.76
CA ASP A 62 10.63 5.01 18.29
C ASP A 62 10.73 5.67 19.68
#